data_AF-A0A2H0P2B0-F1
#
_entry.id   AF-A0A2H0P2B0-F1
#
_cell.length_a   1.000
_cell.length_b   1.000
_cell.length_c   1.000
_cell.angle_alpha   90.00
_cell.angle_beta   90.00
_cell.angle_gamma   90.00
#
_symmetry.space_group_name_H-M   'P 1'
#
loop_
_entity.id
_entity.type
_entity.pdbx_description
1 polymer ?
#
loop_
_entity_poly.entity_id
_entity_poly.type
_entity_poly.pdbx_seq_one_letter_code
_entity_poly.pdbx_strand_id
1 'polypeptide(L)'
;MVTTDSYNDWQLPPKLARLKDIAYNLWWSWHPEARALFKEMDRTLWAETHHNPASLMRSCSPERLAQLAADAGFLSRVEAVISDFDAYMTTDQTWFAKSHPEMKGKSIGYFSAEFGVHNSLRIYSGGLGILAGDHCKSASDLGVPLVGVGFMYPEGYVVQKISSDGWQQNVYETVNWGVSPVRPVFNASGVRVVLDIPLGRGTIKVALWKVQVGRVPLYLMDTNVAGNSPLDREISGRLYGGDRSMRLRQEIILGIGGVRVLRALGVNPAV
;
A
#
# COMPACT_ATOMS: atom_id res chain seq x y z
N MET A 1 -5.22 4.44 16.78
CA MET A 1 -4.39 3.38 16.17
C MET A 1 -5.34 2.27 15.72
N VAL A 2 -5.33 1.87 14.44
CA VAL A 2 -6.12 0.72 13.99
C VAL A 2 -5.53 -0.53 14.64
N THR A 3 -6.33 -1.22 15.45
CA THR A 3 -5.91 -2.39 16.24
C THR A 3 -6.20 -3.72 15.56
N THR A 4 -7.03 -3.71 14.52
CA THR A 4 -7.44 -4.89 13.75
C THR A 4 -6.89 -4.84 12.33
N ASP A 5 -6.70 -6.02 11.72
CA ASP A 5 -6.38 -6.10 10.30
C ASP A 5 -7.69 -5.90 9.52
N SER A 6 -7.84 -4.74 8.88
CA SER A 6 -9.05 -4.42 8.11
C SER A 6 -9.34 -5.41 6.99
N TYR A 7 -8.32 -6.17 6.57
CA TYR A 7 -8.52 -7.34 5.74
C TYR A 7 -9.50 -8.30 6.43
N ASN A 8 -9.29 -8.73 7.67
CA ASN A 8 -10.11 -9.77 8.30
C ASN A 8 -11.50 -9.33 8.78
N ASP A 9 -11.79 -8.03 8.79
CA ASP A 9 -12.99 -7.47 9.44
C ASP A 9 -14.28 -7.57 8.61
N TRP A 10 -14.24 -8.20 7.43
CA TRP A 10 -15.39 -8.33 6.53
C TRP A 10 -15.31 -9.57 5.63
N GLN A 11 -16.47 -10.05 5.19
CA GLN A 11 -16.61 -11.28 4.40
C GLN A 11 -17.30 -11.03 3.06
N LEU A 12 -16.86 -11.77 2.06
CA LEU A 12 -17.50 -11.87 0.74
C LEU A 12 -18.18 -13.23 0.63
N PRO A 13 -19.16 -13.39 -0.29
CA PRO A 13 -19.63 -14.72 -0.68
C PRO A 13 -18.45 -15.65 -1.02
N PRO A 14 -18.49 -16.95 -0.66
CA PRO A 14 -17.35 -17.86 -0.83
C PRO A 14 -16.74 -17.86 -2.24
N LYS A 15 -17.58 -17.77 -3.28
CA LYS A 15 -17.15 -17.72 -4.68
C LYS A 15 -16.39 -16.44 -5.06
N LEU A 16 -16.54 -15.37 -4.30
CA LEU A 16 -15.90 -14.07 -4.52
C LEU A 16 -14.76 -13.81 -3.53
N ALA A 17 -14.53 -14.69 -2.55
CA ALA A 17 -13.61 -14.45 -1.45
C ALA A 17 -12.18 -14.13 -1.91
N ARG A 18 -11.70 -14.78 -2.98
CA ARG A 18 -10.36 -14.55 -3.56
C ARG A 18 -10.18 -13.16 -4.20
N LEU A 19 -11.26 -12.46 -4.58
CA LEU A 19 -11.14 -11.07 -5.06
C LEU A 19 -10.58 -10.13 -4.01
N LYS A 20 -10.70 -10.50 -2.73
CA LYS A 20 -10.12 -9.78 -1.61
C LYS A 20 -8.59 -9.80 -1.63
N ASP A 21 -7.97 -10.94 -1.98
CA ASP A 21 -6.52 -11.05 -2.12
C ASP A 21 -6.01 -10.12 -3.22
N ILE A 22 -6.73 -10.09 -4.34
CA ILE A 22 -6.43 -9.21 -5.47
C ILE A 22 -6.61 -7.76 -5.04
N ALA A 23 -7.70 -7.38 -4.38
CA ALA A 23 -7.95 -6.00 -3.96
C ALA A 23 -6.88 -5.41 -3.01
N TYR A 24 -6.28 -6.24 -2.17
CA TYR A 24 -5.20 -5.85 -1.25
C TYR A 24 -3.79 -5.98 -1.87
N ASN A 25 -3.69 -6.38 -3.14
CA ASN A 25 -2.46 -6.36 -3.90
C ASN A 25 -2.60 -5.43 -5.12
N LEU A 26 -1.84 -4.33 -5.15
CA LEU A 26 -1.94 -3.32 -6.20
C LEU A 26 -1.63 -3.81 -7.62
N TRP A 27 -1.23 -5.07 -7.80
CA TRP A 27 -1.13 -5.77 -9.10
C TRP A 27 -2.29 -5.46 -10.06
N TRP A 28 -3.53 -5.46 -9.56
CA TRP A 28 -4.70 -5.17 -10.39
C TRP A 28 -4.65 -3.79 -11.07
N SER A 29 -3.90 -2.83 -10.52
CA SER A 29 -3.90 -1.45 -10.99
C SER A 29 -3.25 -1.26 -12.36
N TRP A 30 -2.36 -2.17 -12.77
CA TRP A 30 -1.77 -2.20 -14.12
C TRP A 30 -2.16 -3.44 -14.94
N HIS A 31 -3.10 -4.27 -14.45
CA HIS A 31 -3.64 -5.42 -15.16
C HIS A 31 -5.10 -5.13 -15.59
N PRO A 32 -5.35 -4.88 -16.89
CA PRO A 32 -6.65 -4.41 -17.37
C PRO A 32 -7.83 -5.30 -17.00
N GLU A 33 -7.67 -6.63 -17.11
CA GLU A 33 -8.75 -7.58 -16.82
C GLU A 33 -9.16 -7.58 -15.33
N ALA A 34 -8.17 -7.53 -14.43
CA ALA A 34 -8.43 -7.40 -12.99
C ALA A 34 -9.14 -6.09 -12.65
N ARG A 35 -8.72 -4.98 -13.28
CA ARG A 35 -9.38 -3.67 -13.12
C ARG A 35 -10.80 -3.66 -13.68
N ALA A 36 -11.03 -4.36 -14.80
CA ALA A 36 -12.34 -4.47 -15.43
C ALA A 36 -13.33 -5.20 -14.52
N LEU A 37 -12.91 -6.25 -13.82
CA LEU A 37 -13.75 -6.95 -12.83
C LEU A 37 -14.30 -6.00 -11.77
N PHE A 38 -13.44 -5.22 -11.10
CA PHE A 38 -13.88 -4.30 -10.05
C PHE A 38 -14.81 -3.20 -10.59
N LYS A 39 -14.55 -2.71 -11.82
CA LYS A 39 -15.44 -1.76 -12.48
C LYS A 39 -16.81 -2.37 -12.84
N GLU A 40 -16.84 -3.65 -13.19
CA GLU A 40 -18.07 -4.37 -13.55
C GLU A 40 -18.95 -4.66 -12.33
N MET A 41 -18.33 -4.89 -11.16
CA MET A 41 -19.06 -5.12 -9.91
C MET A 41 -20.07 -4.01 -9.65
N ASP A 42 -19.63 -2.75 -9.71
CA ASP A 42 -20.51 -1.58 -9.67
C ASP A 42 -19.77 -0.36 -10.23
N ARG A 43 -20.22 0.17 -11.37
CA ARG A 43 -19.55 1.29 -12.06
C ARG A 43 -19.64 2.61 -11.29
N THR A 44 -20.73 2.81 -10.56
CA THR A 44 -20.98 4.04 -9.80
C THR A 44 -20.10 4.04 -8.57
N LEU A 45 -20.17 2.97 -7.76
CA LEU A 45 -19.31 2.80 -6.59
C LEU A 45 -17.83 2.81 -6.98
N TRP A 46 -17.48 2.29 -8.16
CA TRP A 46 -16.10 2.32 -8.65
C TRP A 46 -15.56 3.75 -8.81
N ALA A 47 -16.40 4.67 -9.32
CA ALA A 47 -16.05 6.08 -9.42
C ALA A 47 -16.03 6.77 -8.05
N GLU A 48 -17.05 6.53 -7.22
CA GLU A 48 -17.20 7.14 -5.89
C GLU A 48 -16.11 6.74 -4.90
N THR A 49 -15.62 5.50 -5.00
CA THR A 49 -14.52 4.99 -4.17
C THR A 49 -13.13 5.36 -4.71
N HIS A 50 -13.05 6.26 -5.68
CA HIS A 50 -11.81 6.65 -6.35
C HIS A 50 -11.02 5.45 -6.90
N HIS A 51 -11.74 4.48 -7.46
CA HIS A 51 -11.17 3.26 -8.01
C HIS A 51 -10.42 2.42 -6.97
N ASN A 52 -10.95 2.32 -5.74
CA ASN A 52 -10.37 1.50 -4.69
C ASN A 52 -11.20 0.21 -4.51
N PRO A 53 -10.69 -0.96 -4.95
CA PRO A 53 -11.41 -2.24 -4.84
C PRO A 53 -11.80 -2.64 -3.42
N ALA A 54 -10.93 -2.37 -2.42
CA ALA A 54 -11.22 -2.71 -1.04
C ALA A 54 -12.38 -1.89 -0.49
N SER A 55 -12.46 -0.59 -0.85
CA SER A 55 -13.60 0.24 -0.51
C SER A 55 -14.86 -0.15 -1.30
N LEU A 56 -14.74 -0.39 -2.61
CA LEU A 56 -15.86 -0.81 -3.47
C LEU A 56 -16.56 -2.04 -2.91
N MET A 57 -15.81 -3.10 -2.64
CA MET A 57 -16.39 -4.38 -2.21
C MET A 57 -17.04 -4.29 -0.83
N ARG A 58 -16.55 -3.42 0.04
CA ARG A 58 -17.16 -3.14 1.36
C ARG A 58 -18.42 -2.29 1.25
N SER A 59 -18.57 -1.52 0.18
CA SER A 59 -19.73 -0.67 -0.10
C SER A 59 -20.79 -1.36 -0.96
N CYS A 60 -20.45 -2.44 -1.66
CA CYS A 60 -21.41 -3.23 -2.43
C CYS A 60 -22.49 -3.83 -1.51
N SER A 61 -23.75 -3.75 -1.94
CA SER A 61 -24.84 -4.36 -1.18
C SER A 61 -24.76 -5.90 -1.21
N PRO A 62 -25.27 -6.59 -0.16
CA PRO A 62 -25.32 -8.04 -0.14
C PRO A 62 -26.06 -8.64 -1.34
N GLU A 63 -27.11 -7.98 -1.83
CA GLU A 63 -27.90 -8.41 -2.98
C GLU A 63 -27.06 -8.35 -4.26
N ARG A 64 -26.29 -7.27 -4.44
CA ARG A 64 -25.40 -7.13 -5.60
C ARG A 64 -24.31 -8.19 -5.59
N LEU A 65 -23.69 -8.44 -4.43
CA LEU A 65 -22.69 -9.50 -4.27
C LEU A 65 -23.28 -10.90 -4.53
N ALA A 66 -24.53 -11.15 -4.10
CA ALA A 66 -25.23 -12.41 -4.36
C ALA A 66 -25.53 -12.60 -5.86
N GLN A 67 -25.95 -11.54 -6.56
CA GLN A 67 -26.15 -11.57 -8.02
C GLN A 67 -24.85 -11.92 -8.75
N LEU A 68 -23.75 -11.25 -8.41
CA LEU A 68 -22.43 -11.52 -9.00
C LEU A 68 -21.95 -12.95 -8.70
N ALA A 69 -22.22 -13.45 -7.50
CA ALA A 69 -21.89 -14.82 -7.11
C ALA A 69 -22.77 -15.91 -7.79
N ALA A 70 -23.86 -15.50 -8.46
CA ALA A 70 -24.72 -16.37 -9.25
C ALA A 70 -24.50 -16.24 -10.77
N ASP A 71 -23.80 -15.19 -11.22
CA ASP A 71 -23.49 -14.95 -12.63
C ASP A 71 -22.30 -15.80 -13.10
N ALA A 72 -22.58 -16.84 -13.89
CA ALA A 72 -21.56 -17.74 -14.42
C ALA A 72 -20.53 -17.04 -15.33
N GLY A 73 -20.93 -16.02 -16.07
CA GLY A 73 -20.04 -15.28 -16.95
C GLY A 73 -19.06 -14.41 -16.15
N PHE A 74 -19.55 -13.74 -15.10
CA PHE A 74 -18.71 -12.99 -14.18
C PHE A 74 -17.73 -13.92 -13.44
N LEU A 75 -18.22 -15.04 -12.90
CA LEU A 75 -17.38 -16.01 -12.18
C LEU A 75 -16.28 -16.60 -13.05
N SER A 76 -16.55 -16.90 -14.33
CA SER A 76 -15.53 -17.38 -15.26
C SER A 76 -14.40 -16.35 -15.46
N ARG A 77 -14.72 -15.05 -15.55
CA ARG A 77 -13.70 -13.98 -15.61
C ARG A 77 -12.94 -13.84 -14.28
N VAL A 78 -13.62 -13.99 -13.14
CA VAL A 78 -12.99 -13.99 -11.82
C VAL A 78 -11.97 -15.12 -11.71
N GLU A 79 -12.35 -16.34 -12.10
CA GLU A 79 -11.45 -17.50 -12.10
C GLU A 79 -10.23 -17.30 -13.01
N ALA A 80 -10.42 -16.74 -14.21
CA ALA A 80 -9.32 -16.42 -15.12
C ALA A 80 -8.34 -15.42 -14.49
N VAL A 81 -8.83 -14.33 -13.90
CA VAL A 81 -7.96 -13.33 -13.25
C VAL A 81 -7.25 -13.90 -12.02
N ILE A 82 -7.91 -14.76 -11.24
CA ILE A 82 -7.28 -15.44 -10.11
C ILE A 82 -6.17 -16.37 -10.61
N SER A 83 -6.41 -17.13 -11.67
CA SER A 83 -5.40 -18.01 -12.29
C SER A 83 -4.19 -17.21 -12.76
N ASP A 84 -4.41 -16.08 -13.44
CA ASP A 84 -3.34 -15.19 -13.90
C ASP A 84 -2.56 -14.59 -12.72
N PHE A 85 -3.27 -14.15 -11.68
CA PHE A 85 -2.67 -13.62 -10.46
C PHE A 85 -1.82 -14.68 -9.74
N ASP A 86 -2.34 -15.90 -9.57
CA ASP A 86 -1.63 -16.98 -8.90
C ASP A 86 -0.40 -17.43 -9.71
N ALA A 87 -0.53 -17.56 -11.04
CA ALA A 87 0.59 -17.84 -11.93
C ALA A 87 1.66 -16.74 -11.89
N TYR A 88 1.25 -15.48 -11.87
CA TYR A 88 2.16 -14.35 -11.68
C TYR A 88 2.85 -14.44 -10.32
N MET A 89 2.13 -14.57 -9.22
CA MET A 89 2.71 -14.50 -7.89
C MET A 89 3.64 -15.68 -7.55
N THR A 90 3.42 -16.85 -8.14
CA THR A 90 4.15 -18.09 -7.77
C THR A 90 5.27 -18.50 -8.71
N THR A 91 5.37 -17.91 -9.91
CA THR A 91 6.42 -18.27 -10.87
C THR A 91 7.83 -18.01 -10.34
N ASP A 92 8.70 -19.01 -10.48
CA ASP A 92 10.14 -18.91 -10.20
C ASP A 92 10.96 -18.66 -11.49
N GLN A 93 10.29 -18.58 -12.64
CA GLN A 93 10.89 -18.44 -13.98
C GLN A 93 10.91 -17.00 -14.50
N THR A 94 10.93 -16.02 -13.60
CA THR A 94 10.99 -14.60 -13.96
C THR A 94 12.29 -14.26 -14.69
N TRP A 95 12.30 -13.14 -15.44
CA TRP A 95 13.50 -12.69 -16.14
C TRP A 95 14.68 -12.50 -15.17
N PHE A 96 14.43 -11.92 -13.99
CA PHE A 96 15.47 -11.68 -12.99
C PHE A 96 15.99 -13.00 -12.40
N ALA A 97 15.11 -13.97 -12.08
CA ALA A 97 15.54 -15.26 -11.57
C ALA A 97 16.44 -16.03 -12.56
N LYS A 98 16.18 -15.90 -13.86
CA LYS A 98 16.99 -16.49 -14.93
C LYS A 98 18.31 -15.77 -15.18
N SER A 99 18.28 -14.44 -15.11
CA SER A 99 19.44 -13.59 -15.46
C SER A 99 20.40 -13.38 -14.29
N HIS A 100 19.92 -13.49 -13.04
CA HIS A 100 20.66 -13.23 -11.81
C HIS A 100 20.50 -14.35 -10.76
N PRO A 101 20.86 -15.61 -11.08
CA PRO A 101 20.72 -16.73 -10.13
C PRO A 101 21.54 -16.54 -8.83
N GLU A 102 22.62 -15.75 -8.86
CA GLU A 102 23.44 -15.38 -7.70
C GLU A 102 22.72 -14.50 -6.66
N MET A 103 21.58 -13.91 -7.07
CA MET A 103 20.70 -13.11 -6.20
C MET A 103 19.56 -13.93 -5.58
N LYS A 104 19.52 -15.25 -5.81
CA LYS A 104 18.51 -16.13 -5.20
C LYS A 104 18.56 -16.03 -3.67
N GLY A 105 17.40 -15.75 -3.07
CA GLY A 105 17.26 -15.58 -1.62
C GLY A 105 17.80 -14.26 -1.06
N LYS A 106 18.31 -13.36 -1.91
CA LYS A 106 18.71 -11.99 -1.54
C LYS A 106 17.60 -11.00 -1.90
N SER A 107 17.64 -9.81 -1.31
CA SER A 107 16.73 -8.72 -1.63
C SER A 107 17.47 -7.40 -1.85
N ILE A 108 16.76 -6.41 -2.40
CA ILE A 108 17.26 -5.04 -2.63
C ILE A 108 16.36 -4.08 -1.86
N GLY A 109 16.93 -3.24 -0.99
CA GLY A 109 16.21 -2.23 -0.24
C GLY A 109 15.99 -0.99 -1.10
N TYR A 110 14.73 -0.55 -1.23
CA TYR A 110 14.38 0.63 -2.03
C TYR A 110 13.67 1.67 -1.17
N PHE A 111 14.41 2.73 -0.83
CA PHE A 111 13.95 3.76 0.09
C PHE A 111 13.49 4.98 -0.70
N SER A 112 12.25 5.39 -0.48
CA SER A 112 11.70 6.62 -1.05
C SER A 112 10.80 7.31 -0.03
N ALA A 113 10.79 8.63 -0.06
CA ALA A 113 9.84 9.40 0.74
C ALA A 113 8.40 9.13 0.28
N GLU A 114 8.18 8.93 -1.02
CA GLU A 114 6.85 8.77 -1.63
C GLU A 114 6.78 7.62 -2.63
N PHE A 115 5.57 7.06 -2.79
CA PHE A 115 5.29 5.95 -3.72
C PHE A 115 3.94 6.16 -4.43
N GLY A 116 4.01 6.49 -5.71
CA GLY A 116 2.86 6.73 -6.59
C GLY A 116 2.49 5.50 -7.40
N VAL A 117 1.87 4.51 -6.75
CA VAL A 117 1.46 3.26 -7.43
C VAL A 117 0.10 3.43 -8.12
N HIS A 118 -0.91 3.87 -7.36
CA HIS A 118 -2.28 4.07 -7.83
C HIS A 118 -3.07 5.00 -6.89
N ASN A 119 -4.10 5.67 -7.41
CA ASN A 119 -4.93 6.65 -6.67
C ASN A 119 -5.67 6.08 -5.46
N SER A 120 -5.81 4.76 -5.38
CA SER A 120 -6.36 4.07 -4.20
C SER A 120 -5.46 4.18 -2.96
N LEU A 121 -4.20 4.62 -3.12
CA LEU A 121 -3.26 4.89 -2.05
C LEU A 121 -2.47 6.17 -2.34
N ARG A 122 -2.93 7.29 -1.78
CA ARG A 122 -2.43 8.65 -2.05
C ARG A 122 -1.22 9.03 -1.19
N ILE A 123 -0.11 8.28 -1.29
CA ILE A 123 1.13 8.53 -0.54
C ILE A 123 2.24 9.17 -1.41
N TYR A 124 1.85 10.02 -2.35
CA TYR A 124 2.73 10.70 -3.29
C TYR A 124 2.16 12.06 -3.72
N SER A 125 3.00 12.95 -4.25
CA SER A 125 2.62 14.27 -4.75
C SER A 125 3.03 14.53 -6.19
N GLY A 126 4.03 13.82 -6.72
CA GLY A 126 4.58 14.16 -8.04
C GLY A 126 5.48 13.09 -8.66
N GLY A 127 6.37 13.52 -9.55
CA GLY A 127 7.14 12.64 -10.43
C GLY A 127 8.08 11.67 -9.72
N LEU A 128 8.68 12.06 -8.59
CA LEU A 128 9.52 11.15 -7.79
C LEU A 128 8.69 9.98 -7.26
N GLY A 129 7.52 10.25 -6.68
CA GLY A 129 6.60 9.22 -6.24
C GLY A 129 6.15 8.31 -7.38
N ILE A 130 5.76 8.87 -8.53
CA ILE A 130 5.38 8.08 -9.71
C ILE A 130 6.53 7.16 -10.16
N LEU A 131 7.75 7.69 -10.25
CA LEU A 131 8.93 6.89 -10.60
C LEU A 131 9.15 5.75 -9.61
N ALA A 132 9.06 6.02 -8.30
CA ALA A 132 9.20 5.00 -7.27
C ALA A 132 8.10 3.91 -7.37
N GLY A 133 6.88 4.31 -7.69
CA GLY A 133 5.76 3.39 -7.94
C GLY A 133 5.98 2.51 -9.16
N ASP A 134 6.42 3.10 -10.28
CA ASP A 134 6.67 2.37 -11.53
C ASP A 134 7.93 1.50 -11.46
N HIS A 135 8.92 1.89 -10.66
CA HIS A 135 10.02 1.00 -10.26
C HIS A 135 9.46 -0.24 -9.57
N CYS A 136 8.59 -0.10 -8.56
CA CYS A 136 7.98 -1.25 -7.88
C CYS A 136 7.18 -2.15 -8.84
N LYS A 137 6.40 -1.57 -9.76
CA LYS A 137 5.66 -2.36 -10.78
C LYS A 137 6.61 -3.13 -11.70
N SER A 138 7.64 -2.45 -12.21
CA SER A 138 8.63 -3.05 -13.11
C SER A 138 9.44 -4.14 -12.41
N ALA A 139 9.90 -3.88 -11.18
CA ALA A 139 10.60 -4.86 -10.35
C ALA A 139 9.70 -6.07 -10.09
N SER A 140 8.41 -5.82 -9.82
CA SER A 140 7.43 -6.88 -9.68
C SER A 140 7.36 -7.73 -10.95
N ASP A 141 7.11 -7.14 -12.11
CA ASP A 141 6.95 -7.87 -13.39
C ASP A 141 8.19 -8.70 -13.75
N LEU A 142 9.37 -8.10 -13.58
CA LEU A 142 10.66 -8.74 -13.86
C LEU A 142 11.07 -9.77 -12.79
N GLY A 143 10.42 -9.78 -11.62
CA GLY A 143 10.77 -10.64 -10.48
C GLY A 143 12.03 -10.23 -9.74
N VAL A 144 12.38 -8.94 -9.78
CA VAL A 144 13.46 -8.37 -8.97
C VAL A 144 13.02 -8.39 -7.50
N PRO A 145 13.83 -8.91 -6.56
CA PRO A 145 13.46 -9.04 -5.15
C PRO A 145 13.58 -7.70 -4.41
N LEU A 146 12.91 -6.67 -4.92
CA LEU A 146 12.87 -5.33 -4.37
C LEU A 146 11.97 -5.30 -3.13
N VAL A 147 12.39 -4.58 -2.09
CA VAL A 147 11.60 -4.31 -0.88
C VAL A 147 11.55 -2.80 -0.68
N GLY A 148 10.36 -2.23 -0.84
CA GLY A 148 10.15 -0.79 -0.67
C GLY A 148 10.07 -0.40 0.80
N VAL A 149 10.64 0.75 1.15
CA VAL A 149 10.51 1.38 2.48
C VAL A 149 10.20 2.86 2.31
N GLY A 150 9.16 3.33 2.98
CA GLY A 150 8.74 4.73 2.94
C GLY A 150 7.84 5.12 4.11
N PHE A 151 7.06 6.16 3.94
CA PHE A 151 6.14 6.67 4.96
C PHE A 151 4.69 6.35 4.67
N MET A 152 3.95 6.15 5.76
CA MET A 152 2.51 6.18 5.74
C MET A 152 2.06 7.62 5.98
N TYR A 153 1.52 8.29 4.97
CA TYR A 153 1.00 9.67 5.07
C TYR A 153 -0.53 9.68 5.18
N PRO A 154 -1.13 9.81 6.38
CA PRO A 154 -2.58 9.81 6.55
C PRO A 154 -3.28 10.92 5.82
N GLU A 155 -2.67 12.08 5.71
CA GLU A 155 -3.29 13.22 5.04
C GLU A 155 -2.91 13.31 3.56
N GLY A 156 -2.12 12.33 3.07
CA GLY A 156 -1.63 12.27 1.70
C GLY A 156 -0.96 13.56 1.23
N TYR A 157 -1.26 13.93 -0.02
CA TYR A 157 -0.97 15.23 -0.59
C TYR A 157 -2.27 16.00 -0.86
N VAL A 158 -2.16 17.29 -1.14
CA VAL A 158 -3.30 18.20 -1.24
C VAL A 158 -4.26 17.81 -2.38
N VAL A 159 -5.56 17.84 -2.09
CA VAL A 159 -6.62 17.86 -3.10
C VAL A 159 -6.88 19.32 -3.47
N GLN A 160 -6.54 19.69 -4.69
CA GLN A 160 -6.76 21.03 -5.20
C GLN A 160 -8.24 21.23 -5.53
N LYS A 161 -8.87 22.24 -4.92
CA LYS A 161 -10.16 22.79 -5.35
C LYS A 161 -9.96 24.21 -5.83
N ILE A 162 -10.63 24.57 -6.91
CA ILE A 162 -10.65 25.95 -7.40
C ILE A 162 -11.98 26.56 -6.96
N SER A 163 -11.94 27.61 -6.16
CA SER A 163 -13.14 28.33 -5.75
C SER A 163 -13.74 29.13 -6.90
N SER A 164 -14.98 29.57 -6.74
CA SER A 164 -15.72 30.31 -7.78
C SER A 164 -15.07 31.64 -8.20
N ASP A 165 -14.18 32.18 -7.36
CA ASP A 165 -13.37 33.37 -7.60
C ASP A 165 -11.98 33.05 -8.21
N GLY A 166 -11.73 31.79 -8.58
CA GLY A 166 -10.51 31.36 -9.26
C GLY A 166 -9.32 31.07 -8.35
N TRP A 167 -9.48 31.16 -7.02
CA TRP A 167 -8.40 30.87 -6.08
C TRP A 167 -8.27 29.37 -5.80
N GLN A 168 -7.02 28.94 -5.61
CA GLN A 168 -6.74 27.58 -5.16
C GLN A 168 -7.05 27.45 -3.66
N GLN A 169 -7.85 26.44 -3.35
CA GLN A 169 -8.12 25.96 -2.00
C GLN A 169 -7.51 24.58 -1.81
N ASN A 170 -6.74 24.43 -0.74
CA ASN A 170 -6.07 23.20 -0.38
C ASN A 170 -6.96 22.39 0.56
N VAL A 171 -7.50 21.28 0.07
CA VAL A 171 -8.28 20.34 0.90
C VAL A 171 -7.41 19.15 1.28
N TYR A 172 -7.40 18.83 2.57
CA TYR A 172 -6.72 17.66 3.11
C TYR A 172 -7.76 16.63 3.49
N GLU A 173 -7.67 15.44 2.91
CA GLU A 173 -8.56 14.34 3.20
C GLU A 173 -7.76 13.25 3.89
N THR A 174 -8.11 12.94 5.14
CA THR A 174 -7.49 11.83 5.85
C THR A 174 -7.90 10.52 5.20
N VAL A 175 -6.92 9.73 4.78
CA VAL A 175 -7.12 8.41 4.22
C VAL A 175 -7.73 7.49 5.28
N ASN A 176 -8.85 6.83 4.93
CA ASN A 176 -9.43 5.81 5.77
C ASN A 176 -8.70 4.48 5.56
N TRP A 177 -7.82 4.13 6.51
CA TRP A 177 -7.04 2.89 6.47
C TRP A 177 -7.87 1.61 6.52
N GLY A 178 -9.06 1.67 7.12
CA GLY A 178 -9.96 0.53 7.14
C GLY A 178 -10.33 0.05 5.74
N VAL A 179 -10.39 0.97 4.77
CA VAL A 179 -10.79 0.67 3.38
C VAL A 179 -9.65 0.83 2.39
N SER A 180 -8.41 1.00 2.86
CA SER A 180 -7.23 1.15 2.00
C SER A 180 -6.56 -0.20 1.75
N PRO A 181 -5.86 -0.40 0.62
CA PRO A 181 -5.13 -1.64 0.30
C PRO A 181 -3.82 -1.73 1.08
N VAL A 182 -3.89 -1.56 2.40
CA VAL A 182 -2.78 -1.55 3.35
C VAL A 182 -3.14 -2.46 4.52
N ARG A 183 -2.14 -3.13 5.08
CA ARG A 183 -2.35 -4.03 6.23
C ARG A 183 -1.36 -3.69 7.35
N PRO A 184 -1.78 -3.68 8.62
CA PRO A 184 -0.83 -3.53 9.71
C PRO A 184 0.11 -4.74 9.75
N VAL A 185 1.37 -4.50 10.12
CA VAL A 185 2.34 -5.59 10.27
C VAL A 185 2.30 -6.13 11.70
N PHE A 186 2.21 -7.45 11.83
CA PHE A 186 2.23 -8.16 13.10
C PHE A 186 3.48 -9.03 13.20
N ASN A 187 3.96 -9.24 14.43
CA ASN A 187 5.02 -10.21 14.71
C ASN A 187 4.46 -11.65 14.76
N ALA A 188 5.33 -12.63 15.00
CA ALA A 188 4.96 -14.04 15.09
C ALA A 188 3.93 -14.35 16.20
N SER A 189 3.82 -13.49 17.21
CA SER A 189 2.85 -13.61 18.31
C SER A 189 1.51 -12.91 18.01
N GLY A 190 1.32 -12.38 16.80
CA GLY A 190 0.10 -11.65 16.42
C GLY A 190 0.01 -10.23 16.99
N VAL A 191 1.10 -9.70 17.56
CA VAL A 191 1.14 -8.34 18.13
C VAL A 191 1.64 -7.36 17.06
N ARG A 192 0.99 -6.20 16.95
CA ARG A 192 1.38 -5.17 15.97
C ARG A 192 2.83 -4.74 16.20
N VAL A 193 3.61 -4.70 15.12
CA VAL A 193 5.00 -4.27 15.17
C VAL A 193 5.05 -2.75 15.38
N VAL A 194 5.67 -2.37 16.49
CA VAL A 194 6.01 -0.98 16.83
C VAL A 194 7.47 -0.97 17.25
N LEU A 195 8.28 -0.12 16.62
CA LEU A 195 9.70 0.00 16.87
C LEU A 195 10.02 1.33 17.56
N ASP A 196 10.96 1.30 18.50
CA ASP A 196 11.56 2.51 19.06
C ASP A 196 12.79 2.90 18.24
N ILE A 197 12.71 4.04 17.55
CA ILE A 197 13.77 4.58 16.69
C ILE A 197 14.43 5.77 17.40
N PRO A 198 15.77 5.79 17.55
CA PRO A 198 16.46 6.95 18.12
C PRO A 198 16.28 8.20 17.24
N LEU A 199 15.94 9.33 17.86
CA LEU A 199 15.82 10.62 17.20
C LEU A 199 16.25 11.74 18.17
N GLY A 200 17.37 12.41 17.85
CA GLY A 200 17.96 13.41 18.72
C GLY A 200 18.37 12.80 20.08
N ARG A 201 17.85 13.34 21.18
CA ARG A 201 18.11 12.85 22.55
C ARG A 201 17.09 11.81 23.04
N GLY A 202 16.10 11.47 22.22
CA GLY A 202 15.00 10.59 22.60
C GLY A 202 14.79 9.44 21.61
N THR A 203 13.64 8.79 21.76
CA THR A 203 13.16 7.72 20.89
C THR A 203 11.76 8.06 20.40
N ILE A 204 11.48 7.71 19.16
CA ILE A 204 10.14 7.81 18.56
C ILE A 204 9.60 6.41 18.26
N LYS A 205 8.33 6.19 18.55
CA LYS A 205 7.61 4.96 18.22
C LYS A 205 7.16 4.99 16.77
N VAL A 206 7.46 3.93 16.02
CA VAL A 206 7.09 3.79 14.61
C VAL A 206 6.31 2.50 14.44
N ALA A 207 5.06 2.61 14.04
CA ALA A 207 4.24 1.47 13.66
C ALA A 207 4.41 1.16 12.16
N LEU A 208 4.22 -0.11 11.80
CA LEU A 208 4.44 -0.55 10.42
C LEU A 208 3.15 -0.96 9.72
N TRP A 209 3.08 -0.58 8.46
CA TRP A 209 2.07 -0.99 7.50
C TRP A 209 2.75 -1.67 6.31
N LYS A 210 2.07 -2.62 5.69
CA LYS A 210 2.50 -3.31 4.47
C LYS A 210 1.50 -3.06 3.36
N VAL A 211 2.03 -2.74 2.18
CA VAL A 211 1.32 -2.69 0.91
C VAL A 211 1.97 -3.69 -0.01
N GLN A 212 1.17 -4.44 -0.75
CA GLN A 212 1.69 -5.40 -1.73
C GLN A 212 1.55 -4.79 -3.13
N VAL A 213 2.66 -4.64 -3.85
CA VAL A 213 2.72 -4.13 -5.23
C VAL A 213 3.18 -5.28 -6.11
N GLY A 214 2.24 -6.13 -6.53
CA GLY A 214 2.55 -7.40 -7.18
C GLY A 214 3.43 -8.25 -6.26
N ARG A 215 4.64 -8.60 -6.70
CA ARG A 215 5.65 -9.36 -5.94
C ARG A 215 6.41 -8.48 -4.94
N VAL A 216 6.42 -7.16 -5.09
CA VAL A 216 7.19 -6.22 -4.26
C VAL A 216 6.43 -5.87 -2.98
N PRO A 217 6.94 -6.23 -1.78
CA PRO A 217 6.42 -5.71 -0.52
C PRO A 217 6.91 -4.27 -0.30
N LEU A 218 6.00 -3.36 0.03
CA LEU A 218 6.29 -1.99 0.43
C LEU A 218 5.90 -1.81 1.90
N TYR A 219 6.89 -1.46 2.74
CA TYR A 219 6.71 -1.19 4.16
C TYR A 219 6.66 0.32 4.42
N LEU A 220 5.59 0.75 5.07
CA LEU A 220 5.31 2.16 5.35
C LEU A 220 5.36 2.42 6.85
N MET A 221 6.16 3.41 7.23
CA MET A 221 6.36 3.84 8.62
C MET A 221 5.34 4.90 9.03
N ASP A 222 4.71 4.70 10.18
CA ASP A 222 3.69 5.57 10.76
C ASP A 222 4.12 6.02 12.16
N THR A 223 4.31 7.33 12.36
CA THR A 223 4.68 7.92 13.64
C THR A 223 3.48 8.35 14.46
N ASN A 224 2.24 8.24 13.95
CA ASN A 224 1.02 8.54 14.68
C ASN A 224 0.67 7.41 15.67
N VAL A 225 1.54 7.24 16.65
CA VAL A 225 1.53 6.16 17.64
C VAL A 225 1.36 6.75 19.04
N ALA A 226 0.52 6.09 19.86
CA ALA A 226 0.38 6.45 21.26
C ALA A 226 1.74 6.38 21.98
N GLY A 227 2.02 7.36 22.83
CA GLY A 227 3.33 7.52 23.48
C GLY A 227 4.27 8.50 22.77
N ASN A 228 4.07 8.77 21.48
CA ASN A 228 4.76 9.89 20.82
C ASN A 228 4.12 11.23 21.20
N SER A 229 4.96 12.28 21.27
CA SER A 229 4.49 13.66 21.41
C SER A 229 3.67 14.08 20.19
N PRO A 230 2.76 15.08 20.30
CA PRO A 230 2.01 15.57 19.14
C PRO A 230 2.91 15.95 17.97
N LEU A 231 4.03 16.64 18.23
CA LEU A 231 4.98 17.05 17.19
C LEU A 231 5.65 15.84 16.50
N ASP A 232 5.98 14.79 17.25
CA ASP A 232 6.59 13.59 16.68
C ASP A 232 5.60 12.77 15.85
N ARG A 233 4.30 12.81 16.19
CA ARG A 233 3.27 12.15 15.39
C ARG A 233 3.15 12.74 13.99
N GLU A 234 3.38 14.04 13.85
CA GLU A 234 3.34 14.77 12.57
C GLU A 234 4.48 14.42 11.61
N ILE A 235 5.53 13.70 12.05
CA ILE A 235 6.65 13.30 11.17
C ILE A 235 6.15 12.51 9.96
N SER A 236 5.19 11.61 10.13
CA SER A 236 4.51 10.91 9.03
C SER A 236 3.12 11.48 8.72
N GLY A 237 2.76 12.67 9.22
CA GLY A 237 1.41 13.23 9.04
C GLY A 237 1.13 13.63 7.60
N ARG A 238 2.07 14.36 6.99
CA ARG A 238 1.92 14.96 5.66
C ARG A 238 3.18 14.82 4.81
N LEU A 239 2.97 14.56 3.52
CA LEU A 239 4.04 14.57 2.54
C LEU A 239 4.48 16.02 2.27
N TYR A 240 5.79 16.29 2.35
CA TYR A 240 6.39 17.62 2.22
C TYR A 240 5.83 18.68 3.20
N GLY A 241 5.37 18.25 4.38
CA GLY A 241 4.93 19.15 5.44
C GLY A 241 6.06 19.65 6.35
N GLY A 242 5.78 20.74 7.07
CA GLY A 242 6.65 21.26 8.13
C GLY A 242 7.82 22.12 7.66
N ASP A 243 8.75 22.37 8.58
CA ASP A 243 9.95 23.19 8.36
C ASP A 243 11.18 22.31 8.07
N ARG A 244 12.37 22.93 8.01
CA ARG A 244 13.65 22.21 7.81
C ARG A 244 13.92 21.18 8.91
N SER A 245 13.49 21.44 10.14
CA SER A 245 13.65 20.51 11.26
C SER A 245 12.79 19.27 11.06
N MET A 246 11.53 19.45 10.66
CA MET A 246 10.63 18.34 10.33
C MET A 246 11.18 17.48 9.18
N ARG A 247 11.65 18.13 8.11
CA ARG A 247 12.25 17.43 6.97
C ARG A 247 13.47 16.59 7.39
N LEU A 248 14.36 17.14 8.21
CA LEU A 248 15.51 16.39 8.72
C LEU A 248 15.07 15.17 9.55
N ARG A 249 14.02 15.32 10.38
CA ARG A 249 13.45 14.20 11.14
C ARG A 249 12.89 13.12 10.22
N GLN A 250 12.16 13.49 9.17
CA GLN A 250 11.68 12.55 8.15
C GLN A 250 12.84 11.82 7.47
N GLU A 251 13.89 12.52 7.06
CA GLU A 251 15.06 11.91 6.42
C GLU A 251 15.79 10.94 7.36
N ILE A 252 15.95 11.29 8.64
CA ILE A 252 16.52 10.40 9.67
C ILE A 252 15.67 9.14 9.85
N ILE A 253 14.35 9.29 9.96
CA ILE A 253 13.45 8.14 10.13
C ILE A 253 13.41 7.28 8.88
N LEU A 254 13.46 7.87 7.68
CA LEU A 254 13.55 7.11 6.43
C LEU A 254 14.83 6.28 6.38
N GLY A 255 15.99 6.89 6.61
CA GLY A 255 17.28 6.21 6.57
C GLY A 255 17.49 5.24 7.73
N ILE A 256 17.63 5.77 8.95
CA ILE A 256 17.94 4.96 10.14
C ILE A 256 16.75 4.09 10.54
N GLY A 257 15.56 4.68 10.55
CA GLY A 257 14.33 3.96 10.90
C GLY A 257 14.04 2.85 9.89
N GLY A 258 14.12 3.14 8.59
CA GLY A 258 13.86 2.13 7.56
C GLY A 258 14.83 0.95 7.58
N VAL A 259 16.13 1.16 7.85
CA VAL A 259 17.08 0.05 8.05
C VAL A 259 16.70 -0.80 9.28
N ARG A 260 16.28 -0.16 10.38
CA ARG A 260 15.80 -0.86 11.58
C ARG A 260 14.52 -1.64 11.32
N VAL A 261 13.62 -1.09 10.50
CA VAL A 261 12.40 -1.78 10.03
C VAL A 261 12.75 -3.06 9.31
N LEU A 262 13.63 -3.00 8.31
CA LEU A 262 14.02 -4.19 7.54
C LEU A 262 14.63 -5.27 8.46
N ARG A 263 15.54 -4.89 9.36
CA ARG A 263 16.13 -5.81 10.35
C ARG A 263 15.08 -6.44 11.26
N ALA A 264 14.13 -5.67 11.78
CA ALA A 264 13.06 -6.17 12.64
C ALA A 264 12.14 -7.16 11.92
N LEU A 265 12.02 -7.04 10.61
CA LEU A 265 11.24 -7.94 9.75
C LEU A 265 12.05 -9.14 9.23
N GLY A 266 13.33 -9.27 9.63
CA GLY A 266 14.22 -10.31 9.12
C GLY A 266 14.60 -10.14 7.65
N VAL A 267 14.35 -8.97 7.06
CA VAL A 267 14.74 -8.64 5.70
C VAL A 267 16.16 -8.09 5.74
N ASN A 268 17.10 -8.81 5.12
CA ASN A 268 18.50 -8.41 5.01
C ASN A 268 18.85 -8.17 3.53
N PRO A 269 18.63 -6.95 3.01
CA PRO A 269 18.99 -6.65 1.63
C PRO A 269 20.49 -6.82 1.40
N ALA A 270 20.82 -7.34 0.22
CA ALA A 270 22.20 -7.41 -0.25
C ALA A 270 22.69 -6.06 -0.80
N VAL A 271 21.76 -5.18 -1.19
CA VAL A 271 21.97 -3.82 -1.67
C VAL A 271 20.93 -2.90 -1.03
#